data_AF-A0A7W9Z4T7-F1
#
_entry.id   AF-A0A7W9Z4T7-F1
#
_cell.length_a   1.000
_cell.length_b   1.000
_cell.length_c   1.000
_cell.angle_alpha   90.00
_cell.angle_beta   90.00
_cell.angle_gamma   90.00
#
_symmetry.space_group_name_H-M   'P 1'
#
loop_
_entity.id
_entity.type
_entity.pdbx_description
1 polymer ?
#
loop_
_entity_poly.entity_id
_entity_poly.type
_entity_poly.pdbx_seq_one_letter_code
_entity_poly.pdbx_strand_id
1 'polypeptide(L)'
;MSTSASLSFARDIRPMFTSMDVDHMKKAMDLSDRASVFQHAEAIYESVSSGSMPPPSSGEPRWTPDMCAKLRKWQEEGGQP
;
A
#
# COMPACT_ATOMS: atom_id res chain seq x y z
N MET A 1 5.73 -15.66 23.15
CA MET A 1 5.39 -14.51 22.29
C MET A 1 5.61 -14.95 20.86
N SER A 2 4.56 -15.09 20.07
CA SER A 2 4.71 -15.50 18.67
C SER A 2 5.32 -14.31 17.90
N THR A 3 6.56 -14.47 17.45
CA THR A 3 7.20 -13.60 16.47
C THR A 3 6.41 -13.72 15.17
N SER A 4 5.39 -12.90 14.99
CA SER A 4 4.86 -12.66 13.65
C SER A 4 6.02 -12.12 12.82
N ALA A 5 6.44 -12.86 11.80
CA ALA A 5 7.48 -12.44 10.88
C ALA A 5 7.18 -11.02 10.39
N SER A 6 8.21 -10.16 10.31
CA SER A 6 8.08 -8.80 9.80
C SER A 6 7.45 -8.80 8.42
N LEU A 7 6.59 -7.80 8.17
CA LEU A 7 5.98 -7.57 6.87
C LEU A 7 7.08 -7.17 5.88
N SER A 8 6.93 -7.58 4.64
CA SER A 8 7.85 -7.28 3.54
C SER A 8 7.10 -6.62 2.39
N PHE A 9 7.75 -5.69 1.70
CA PHE A 9 7.13 -5.01 0.58
C PHE A 9 6.73 -6.02 -0.50
N ALA A 10 7.64 -6.88 -0.94
CA ALA A 10 7.39 -7.81 -2.03
C ALA A 10 6.24 -8.79 -1.75
N ARG A 11 6.10 -9.29 -0.51
CA ARG A 11 5.10 -10.31 -0.16
C ARG A 11 3.78 -9.70 0.30
N ASP A 12 3.83 -8.64 1.09
CA ASP A 12 2.68 -8.20 1.89
C ASP A 12 2.09 -6.87 1.40
N ILE A 13 2.89 -6.01 0.74
CA ILE A 13 2.47 -4.65 0.33
C ILE A 13 2.28 -4.54 -1.17
N ARG A 14 3.27 -4.97 -1.96
CA ARG A 14 3.24 -4.89 -3.43
C ARG A 14 2.00 -5.56 -4.05
N PRO A 15 1.52 -6.72 -3.58
CA PRO A 15 0.31 -7.34 -4.13
C PRO A 15 -0.99 -6.58 -3.84
N MET A 16 -0.97 -5.61 -2.92
CA MET A 16 -2.15 -4.77 -2.62
C MET A 16 -2.38 -3.67 -3.66
N PHE A 17 -1.38 -3.38 -4.50
CA PHE A 17 -1.49 -2.46 -5.63
C PHE A 17 -1.66 -3.26 -6.92
N THR A 18 -2.75 -2.99 -7.64
CA THR A 18 -3.00 -3.62 -8.93
C THR A 18 -2.05 -3.07 -10.01
N SER A 19 -2.05 -3.68 -11.20
CA SER A 19 -1.33 -3.09 -12.34
C SER A 19 -1.94 -1.74 -12.75
N MET A 20 -3.26 -1.58 -12.62
CA MET A 20 -3.96 -0.33 -12.94
C MET A 20 -3.56 0.79 -11.96
N ASP A 21 -3.48 0.50 -10.67
CA ASP A 21 -2.97 1.43 -9.66
C ASP A 21 -1.57 1.93 -10.03
N VAL A 22 -0.68 0.99 -10.34
CA VAL A 22 0.71 1.30 -10.72
C VAL A 22 0.74 2.16 -11.96
N ASP A 23 0.02 1.81 -13.02
CA ASP A 23 0.03 2.55 -14.28
C ASP A 23 -0.53 3.98 -14.14
N HIS A 24 -1.59 4.15 -13.36
CA HIS A 24 -2.17 5.47 -13.11
C HIS A 24 -1.29 6.35 -12.22
N MET A 25 -0.63 5.76 -11.22
CA MET A 25 0.15 6.52 -10.26
C MET A 25 1.60 6.75 -10.69
N LYS A 26 2.14 5.98 -11.64
CA LYS A 26 3.57 5.98 -12.03
C LYS A 26 4.20 7.36 -12.28
N LYS A 27 3.41 8.34 -12.73
CA LYS A 27 3.89 9.71 -12.99
C LYS A 27 4.07 10.55 -11.71
N ALA A 28 3.35 10.23 -10.64
CA ALA A 28 3.40 10.93 -9.36
C ALA A 28 4.16 10.11 -8.30
N MET A 29 3.98 8.80 -8.28
CA MET A 29 4.53 7.85 -7.31
C MET A 29 4.57 6.45 -7.93
N ASP A 30 5.70 5.78 -7.84
CA ASP A 30 5.81 4.41 -8.36
C ASP A 30 5.34 3.40 -7.30
N LEU A 31 4.08 2.97 -7.41
CA LEU A 31 3.50 1.96 -6.51
C LEU A 31 4.12 0.56 -6.66
N SER A 32 4.97 0.36 -7.66
CA SER A 32 5.75 -0.87 -7.82
C SER A 32 7.13 -0.81 -7.16
N ASP A 33 7.56 0.37 -6.73
CA ASP A 33 8.86 0.59 -6.07
C ASP A 33 8.70 0.75 -4.55
N ARG A 34 9.51 -0.02 -3.80
CA ARG A 34 9.48 -0.02 -2.33
C ARG A 34 9.84 1.35 -1.75
N ALA A 35 10.87 2.01 -2.29
CA ALA A 35 11.34 3.28 -1.73
C ALA A 35 10.30 4.38 -1.93
N SER A 36 9.69 4.43 -3.11
CA SER A 36 8.58 5.33 -3.42
C SER A 36 7.37 5.06 -2.52
N VAL A 37 6.91 3.81 -2.40
CA VAL A 37 5.78 3.47 -1.52
C VAL A 37 6.08 3.79 -0.06
N PHE A 38 7.30 3.53 0.42
CA PHE A 38 7.68 3.85 1.80
C PHE A 38 7.71 5.36 2.07
N GLN A 39 8.27 6.13 1.14
CA GLN A 39 8.32 7.60 1.22
C GLN A 39 6.93 8.22 1.28
N HIS A 40 5.95 7.62 0.58
CA HIS A 40 4.58 8.12 0.48
C HIS A 40 3.57 7.34 1.32
N ALA A 41 4.02 6.46 2.22
CA ALA A 41 3.15 5.52 2.95
C ALA A 41 2.01 6.22 3.71
N GLU A 42 2.27 7.38 4.33
CA GLU A 42 1.23 8.15 5.05
C GLU A 42 0.16 8.69 4.09
N ALA A 43 0.56 9.27 2.95
CA ALA A 43 -0.36 9.80 1.95
C ALA A 43 -1.20 8.68 1.29
N ILE A 44 -0.59 7.52 1.04
CA ILE A 44 -1.30 6.33 0.60
C ILE A 44 -2.33 5.93 1.65
N TYR A 45 -1.91 5.82 2.93
CA TYR A 45 -2.77 5.43 4.04
C TYR A 45 -3.99 6.35 4.18
N GLU A 46 -3.81 7.68 4.17
CA GLU A 46 -4.92 8.64 4.23
C GLU A 46 -5.91 8.46 3.06
N SER A 47 -5.39 8.22 1.86
CA SER A 47 -6.20 8.06 0.64
C SER A 47 -7.03 6.77 0.67
N VAL A 48 -6.42 5.65 1.08
CA VAL A 48 -7.10 4.34 1.13
C VAL A 48 -7.99 4.18 2.36
N SER A 49 -7.61 4.74 3.52
CA SER A 49 -8.41 4.68 4.76
C SER A 49 -9.65 5.57 4.71
N SER A 50 -9.60 6.71 4.00
CA SER A 50 -10.79 7.52 3.71
C SER A 50 -11.74 6.84 2.72
N GLY A 51 -11.30 5.79 2.04
CA GLY A 51 -12.05 5.12 0.97
C GLY A 51 -12.21 5.96 -0.29
N SER A 52 -11.41 7.03 -0.43
CA SER A 52 -11.37 7.86 -1.64
C SER A 52 -10.68 7.13 -2.80
N MET A 53 -9.77 6.21 -2.47
CA MET A 53 -9.05 5.38 -3.42
C MET A 53 -9.21 3.88 -3.13
N PRO A 54 -9.22 3.02 -4.16
CA PRO A 54 -9.43 3.38 -5.58
C PRO A 54 -10.82 4.02 -5.81
N PRO A 55 -10.96 4.89 -6.84
CA PRO A 55 -12.21 5.57 -7.11
C PRO A 55 -13.28 4.56 -7.55
N PRO A 56 -14.57 4.74 -7.19
CA PRO A 56 -15.63 3.80 -7.57
C PRO A 56 -15.71 3.50 -9.06
N SER A 57 -15.28 4.44 -9.90
CA SER A 57 -15.26 4.32 -11.36
C SER A 57 -14.15 3.42 -11.90
N SER A 58 -13.13 3.04 -11.12
CA SER A 58 -12.07 2.15 -11.60
C SER A 58 -12.54 0.69 -11.70
N GLY A 59 -13.62 0.33 -10.99
CA GLY A 59 -14.13 -1.04 -10.92
C GLY A 59 -13.30 -1.96 -10.02
N GLU A 60 -12.31 -1.42 -9.32
CA GLU A 60 -11.46 -2.17 -8.39
C GLU A 60 -12.07 -2.21 -6.98
N PRO A 61 -11.84 -3.29 -6.23
CA PRO A 61 -12.25 -3.35 -4.84
C PRO A 61 -11.47 -2.30 -4.02
N ARG A 62 -12.19 -1.64 -3.10
CA ARG A 62 -11.53 -0.75 -2.14
C ARG A 62 -10.64 -1.54 -1.19
N TRP A 63 -9.61 -0.88 -0.67
CA TRP A 63 -8.80 -1.45 0.40
C TRP A 63 -9.65 -1.77 1.63
N THR A 64 -9.39 -2.93 2.21
CA THR A 64 -10.02 -3.31 3.49
C THR A 64 -9.28 -2.66 4.66
N PRO A 65 -9.92 -2.55 5.84
CA PRO A 65 -9.23 -2.09 7.05
C PRO A 65 -7.94 -2.86 7.36
N ASP A 66 -7.92 -4.17 7.07
CA ASP A 66 -6.74 -5.01 7.27
C ASP A 66 -5.59 -4.65 6.31
N MET A 67 -5.89 -4.27 5.08
CA MET A 67 -4.89 -3.79 4.12
C MET A 67 -4.27 -2.46 4.59
N CYS A 68 -5.11 -1.55 5.08
CA CYS A 68 -4.66 -0.28 5.66
C CYS A 68 -3.77 -0.51 6.89
N ALA A 69 -4.15 -1.44 7.77
CA ALA A 69 -3.38 -1.81 8.96
C ALA A 69 -2.03 -2.45 8.59
N LYS A 70 -1.99 -3.30 7.54
CA LYS A 70 -0.72 -3.87 7.04
C LYS A 70 0.24 -2.80 6.53
N LEU A 71 -0.24 -1.82 5.77
CA LEU A 71 0.60 -0.73 5.28
C LEU A 71 1.21 0.08 6.44
N ARG A 72 0.40 0.46 7.43
CA ARG A 72 0.87 1.16 8.64
C ARG A 72 1.90 0.35 9.40
N LYS A 73 1.61 -0.92 9.66
CA LYS A 73 2.54 -1.80 10.39
C LYS A 73 3.87 -1.96 9.64
N TRP A 74 3.84 -2.16 8.32
CA TRP A 74 5.05 -2.26 7.51
C TRP A 74 5.87 -0.97 7.53
N GLN A 75 5.20 0.18 7.49
CA GLN A 75 5.85 1.50 7.61
C GLN A 75 6.53 1.65 8.99
N GLU A 76 5.83 1.29 10.07
CA GLU A 76 6.35 1.30 11.45
C GLU A 76 7.54 0.33 11.64
N GLU A 77 7.58 -0.79 10.90
CA GLU A 77 8.68 -1.75 10.86
C GLU A 77 9.88 -1.29 10.00
N GLY A 78 9.87 -0.06 9.49
CA GLY A 78 10.95 0.52 8.69
C GLY A 78 10.91 0.14 7.20
N GLY A 79 9.77 -0.39 6.75
CA GLY A 79 9.48 -0.61 5.34
C GLY A 79 10.27 -1.73 4.68
N GLN A 80 10.45 -2.88 5.34
CA GLN A 80 11.30 -3.97 4.85
C GLN A 80 11.02 -4.36 3.37
N PRO A 81 12.04 -4.76 2.59
CA PRO A 81 11.90 -5.10 1.18
C PRO A 81 11.01 -6.33 0.95
#